data_AF-A0A7G3A6H6-F1
#
_entry.id   AF-A0A7G3A6H6-F1
#
_cell.length_a   1.000
_cell.length_b   1.000
_cell.length_c   1.000
_cell.angle_alpha   90.00
_cell.angle_beta   90.00
_cell.angle_gamma   90.00
#
_symmetry.space_group_name_H-M   'P 1'
#
loop_
_entity.id
_entity.type
_entity.pdbx_description
1 polymer ?
#
loop_
_entity_poly.entity_id
_entity_poly.type
_entity_poly.pdbx_seq_one_letter_code
_entity_poly.pdbx_strand_id
1 'polypeptide(L)'
;MNMNISVSFRGRSGKAWDFQRVPKDAAWARSPGAVIFAAPDSYGWRIIRVMELTGRPHDLQPIWALAEAERYGATAVFLALEFDARERKCLVADIEEGFSPVCLNPRDMAEAPVAAELAA
;
A
#
# COMPACT_ATOMS: atom_id res chain seq x y z
N MET A 1 3.51 3.15 -26.18
CA MET A 1 4.05 4.32 -25.46
C MET A 1 3.91 4.03 -23.97
N ASN A 2 5.00 3.69 -23.29
CA ASN A 2 4.97 3.52 -21.84
C ASN A 2 4.94 4.89 -21.19
N MET A 3 3.74 5.36 -20.88
CA MET A 3 3.54 6.54 -20.07
C MET A 3 3.87 6.16 -18.62
N ASN A 4 5.12 6.37 -18.22
CA ASN A 4 5.54 6.39 -16.82
C ASN A 4 4.88 7.60 -16.15
N ILE A 5 3.62 7.46 -15.78
CA ILE A 5 2.86 8.50 -15.09
C ILE A 5 3.29 8.46 -13.63
N SER A 6 4.04 9.47 -13.22
CA SER A 6 4.29 9.78 -11.82
C SER A 6 3.01 10.32 -11.18
N VAL A 7 2.63 9.74 -10.05
CA VAL A 7 1.49 10.20 -9.24
C VAL A 7 1.99 10.44 -7.82
N SER A 8 1.69 11.62 -7.27
CA SER A 8 2.06 11.98 -5.90
C SER A 8 0.89 11.74 -4.96
N PHE A 9 1.14 11.06 -3.84
CA PHE A 9 0.18 10.87 -2.76
C PHE A 9 0.66 11.66 -1.53
N ARG A 10 -0.22 12.43 -0.90
CA ARG A 10 0.12 13.14 0.33
C ARG A 10 -0.31 12.35 1.56
N GLY A 11 0.65 12.02 2.41
CA GLY A 11 0.37 11.38 3.70
C GLY A 11 -0.15 12.38 4.75
N ARG A 12 -0.38 11.88 5.96
CA ARG A 12 -0.89 12.67 7.11
C ARG A 12 0.01 13.84 7.47
N SER A 13 1.32 13.67 7.33
CA SER A 13 2.33 14.71 7.56
C SER A 13 2.22 15.90 6.60
N GLY A 14 1.47 15.75 5.50
CA GLY A 14 1.42 16.70 4.39
C GLY A 14 2.55 16.52 3.37
N LYS A 15 3.52 15.63 3.63
CA LYS A 15 4.57 15.27 2.67
C LYS A 15 3.97 14.58 1.45
N ALA A 16 4.41 15.00 0.27
CA ALA A 16 4.08 14.34 -0.99
C ALA A 16 5.10 13.22 -1.27
N TRP A 17 4.60 12.03 -1.54
CA TRP A 17 5.37 10.85 -1.91
C TRP A 17 5.08 10.49 -3.36
N ASP A 18 6.13 10.37 -4.17
CA ASP A 18 6.00 10.10 -5.60
C ASP A 18 6.02 8.61 -5.89
N PHE A 19 5.03 8.15 -6.65
CA PHE A 19 4.93 6.78 -7.11
C PHE A 19 4.86 6.72 -8.63
N GLN A 20 5.33 5.62 -9.19
CA GLN A 20 5.19 5.30 -10.60
C GLN A 20 4.05 4.31 -10.78
N ARG A 21 3.14 4.57 -11.71
CA ARG A 21 2.18 3.55 -12.13
C ARG A 21 2.92 2.43 -12.86
N VAL A 22 2.74 1.20 -12.41
CA VAL A 22 3.34 0.01 -13.02
C VAL A 22 2.28 -0.97 -13.52
N PRO A 23 2.57 -1.76 -14.57
CA PRO A 23 1.71 -2.86 -14.96
C PRO A 23 1.56 -3.88 -13.83
N LYS A 24 0.36 -4.47 -13.68
CA LYS A 24 0.07 -5.44 -12.61
C LYS A 24 0.90 -6.71 -12.73
N ASP A 25 1.23 -7.09 -13.96
CA ASP A 25 2.03 -8.25 -14.37
C ASP A 25 3.54 -7.98 -14.34
N ALA A 26 3.98 -6.75 -14.09
CA ALA A 26 5.39 -6.44 -13.92
C ALA A 26 5.97 -7.08 -12.63
N ALA A 27 7.29 -7.26 -12.57
CA ALA A 27 7.97 -7.85 -11.42
C ALA A 27 8.15 -6.87 -10.24
N TRP A 28 7.19 -5.98 -10.00
CA TRP A 28 7.26 -4.92 -8.97
C TRP A 28 7.41 -5.50 -7.56
N ALA A 29 6.80 -6.65 -7.26
CA ALA A 29 6.83 -7.29 -5.94
C ALA A 29 8.26 -7.68 -5.47
N ARG A 30 9.21 -7.79 -6.41
CA ARG A 30 10.62 -8.10 -6.13
C ARG A 30 11.47 -6.87 -5.82
N SER A 31 10.91 -5.67 -5.95
CA SER A 31 11.64 -4.43 -5.71
C SER A 31 11.46 -3.97 -4.27
N PRO A 32 12.51 -3.53 -3.57
CA PRO A 32 12.34 -2.92 -2.25
C PRO A 32 11.67 -1.53 -2.40
N GLY A 33 10.69 -1.24 -1.55
CA GLY A 33 9.96 0.03 -1.60
C GLY A 33 8.57 -0.04 -0.99
N ALA A 34 7.66 0.79 -1.48
CA ALA A 34 6.27 0.78 -1.08
C ALA A 34 5.36 0.62 -2.30
N VAL A 35 4.24 -0.06 -2.13
CA VAL A 35 3.23 -0.24 -3.17
C VAL A 35 1.86 0.19 -2.69
N ILE A 36 1.12 0.88 -3.56
CA ILE A 36 -0.28 1.23 -3.37
C ILE A 36 -1.12 0.47 -4.41
N PHE A 37 -2.17 -0.19 -3.94
CA PHE A 37 -3.23 -0.74 -4.77
C PHE A 37 -4.44 0.19 -4.72
N ALA A 38 -4.90 0.63 -5.87
CA ALA A 38 -5.95 1.63 -5.95
C ALA A 38 -6.95 1.36 -7.08
N ALA A 39 -8.12 1.97 -6.94
CA ALA A 39 -9.16 2.03 -7.96
C ALA A 39 -9.31 3.47 -8.46
N PRO A 40 -9.62 3.70 -9.74
CA PRO A 40 -10.01 5.02 -10.22
C PRO A 40 -11.28 5.48 -9.50
N ASP A 41 -11.32 6.76 -9.14
CA ASP A 41 -12.45 7.43 -8.53
C ASP A 41 -12.71 8.77 -9.25
N SER A 42 -13.85 9.39 -8.99
CA SER A 42 -14.37 10.60 -9.66
C SER A 42 -13.37 11.75 -9.72
N TYR A 43 -12.47 11.85 -8.73
CA TYR A 43 -11.45 12.90 -8.63
C TYR A 43 -10.02 12.37 -8.44
N GLY A 44 -9.74 11.11 -8.78
CA GLY A 44 -8.39 10.55 -8.68
C GLY A 44 -8.37 9.06 -8.37
N TRP A 45 -7.74 8.71 -7.25
CA TRP A 45 -7.49 7.32 -6.86
C TRP A 45 -8.03 7.05 -5.46
N ARG A 46 -8.88 6.04 -5.34
CA ARG A 46 -9.27 5.47 -4.06
C ARG A 46 -8.23 4.43 -3.66
N ILE A 47 -7.49 4.69 -2.59
CA ILE A 47 -6.51 3.75 -2.03
C ILE A 47 -7.25 2.61 -1.36
N ILE A 48 -6.99 1.39 -1.81
CA ILE A 48 -7.57 0.17 -1.22
C ILE A 48 -6.61 -0.40 -0.19
N ARG A 49 -5.31 -0.41 -0.51
CA ARG A 49 -4.26 -0.90 0.36
C ARG A 49 -2.94 -0.23 0.02
N VAL A 50 -2.11 -0.05 1.03
CA VAL A 50 -0.69 0.28 0.89
C VAL A 50 0.11 -0.75 1.67
N MET A 51 1.32 -1.06 1.23
CA MET A 51 2.18 -1.99 1.93
C MET A 51 3.65 -1.77 1.61
N GLU A 52 4.49 -2.23 2.53
CA GLU A 52 5.93 -2.32 2.35
C GLU A 52 6.29 -3.50 1.41
N LEU A 53 7.25 -3.28 0.52
CA LEU A 53 7.91 -4.30 -0.26
C LEU A 53 9.32 -4.51 0.28
N THR A 54 9.60 -5.75 0.69
CA THR A 54 10.91 -6.13 1.24
C THR A 54 11.97 -6.33 0.15
N GLY A 55 11.54 -6.54 -1.11
CA GLY A 55 12.42 -6.90 -2.23
C GLY A 55 12.93 -8.34 -2.19
N ARG A 56 12.45 -9.18 -1.26
CA ARG A 56 12.88 -10.58 -1.17
C ARG A 56 12.25 -11.40 -2.31
N PRO A 57 13.03 -12.19 -3.08
CA PRO A 57 12.50 -12.95 -4.21
C PRO A 57 11.41 -13.98 -3.88
N HIS A 58 11.38 -14.45 -2.63
CA HIS A 58 10.44 -15.46 -2.11
C HIS A 58 9.29 -14.86 -1.30
N ASP A 59 9.19 -13.53 -1.22
CA ASP A 59 8.09 -12.86 -0.54
C ASP A 59 6.86 -12.79 -1.46
N LEU A 60 5.91 -13.70 -1.20
CA LEU A 60 4.66 -13.79 -1.96
C LEU A 60 3.55 -12.94 -1.36
N GLN A 61 3.75 -12.34 -0.18
CA GLN A 61 2.71 -11.56 0.49
C GLN A 61 2.18 -10.41 -0.38
N PRO A 62 3.01 -9.65 -1.13
CA PRO A 62 2.50 -8.59 -2.00
C PRO A 62 1.62 -9.09 -3.13
N ILE A 63 1.89 -10.28 -3.66
CA ILE A 63 1.10 -10.89 -4.74
C ILE A 63 -0.29 -11.25 -4.23
N TRP A 64 -0.38 -11.84 -3.03
CA TRP A 64 -1.67 -12.13 -2.40
C TRP A 64 -2.42 -10.86 -1.99
N ALA A 65 -1.72 -9.84 -1.51
CA ALA A 65 -2.31 -8.56 -1.17
C ALA A 65 -2.90 -7.85 -2.39
N LEU A 66 -2.27 -7.95 -3.57
CA LEU A 66 -2.86 -7.47 -4.82
C LEU A 66 -4.13 -8.25 -5.17
N ALA A 67 -4.07 -9.60 -5.14
CA ALA A 67 -5.23 -10.43 -5.47
C ALA A 67 -6.43 -10.18 -4.54
N GLU A 68 -6.17 -9.89 -3.25
CA GLU A 68 -7.18 -9.44 -2.31
C GLU A 68 -7.71 -8.05 -2.66
N ALA A 69 -6.83 -7.06 -2.89
CA ALA A 69 -7.23 -5.70 -3.25
C ALA A 69 -8.05 -5.64 -4.55
N GLU A 70 -7.79 -6.53 -5.51
CA GLU A 70 -8.59 -6.66 -6.74
C GLU A 70 -10.05 -7.03 -6.45
N ARG A 71 -10.32 -7.83 -5.40
CA ARG A 71 -11.70 -8.15 -4.97
C ARG A 71 -12.44 -6.92 -4.43
N TYR A 72 -11.70 -5.93 -3.93
CA TYR A 72 -12.23 -4.63 -3.49
C TYR A 72 -12.21 -3.57 -4.62
N GLY A 73 -11.86 -3.98 -5.85
CA GLY A 73 -11.92 -3.14 -7.05
C GLY A 73 -10.58 -2.50 -7.46
N ALA A 74 -9.44 -2.93 -6.90
CA ALA A 74 -8.14 -2.40 -7.30
C ALA A 74 -7.86 -2.73 -8.77
N THR A 75 -7.45 -1.72 -9.53
CA THR A 75 -7.10 -1.87 -10.96
C THR A 75 -5.76 -1.22 -11.31
N ALA A 76 -5.17 -0.46 -10.38
CA ALA A 76 -3.88 0.19 -10.54
C ALA A 76 -2.91 -0.21 -9.42
N VAL A 77 -1.63 -0.32 -9.81
CA VAL A 77 -0.50 -0.56 -8.92
C VAL A 77 0.44 0.64 -9.06
N PHE A 78 0.79 1.23 -7.93
CA PHE A 78 1.71 2.35 -7.83
C PHE A 78 2.91 1.93 -7.00
N LEU A 79 4.12 2.10 -7.53
CA LEU A 79 5.37 1.70 -6.89
C LEU A 79 6.23 2.92 -6.58
N ALA A 80 6.67 3.04 -5.33
CA ALA A 80 7.76 3.91 -4.93
C ALA A 80 8.95 3.03 -4.53
N LEU A 81 10.08 3.17 -5.22
CA LEU A 81 11.31 2.47 -4.84
C LEU A 81 11.91 3.16 -3.62
N GLU A 82 12.21 2.39 -2.58
CA GLU A 82 12.88 2.91 -1.39
C GLU A 82 13.66 1.76 -0.72
N PHE A 83 14.96 1.95 -0.63
CA PHE A 83 15.90 0.93 -0.18
C PHE A 83 16.14 1.02 1.32
N ASP A 84 15.99 2.21 1.91
CA ASP A 84 16.11 2.41 3.35
C ASP A 84 14.86 1.89 4.07
N ALA A 85 15.05 0.93 4.96
CA ALA A 85 13.95 0.27 5.66
C ALA A 85 13.19 1.18 6.63
N ARG A 86 13.83 2.22 7.15
CA ARG A 86 13.20 3.19 8.03
C ARG A 86 12.34 4.14 7.21
N GLU A 87 12.88 4.70 6.14
CA GLU A 87 12.13 5.58 5.23
C GLU A 87 10.93 4.85 4.61
N ARG A 88 11.09 3.58 4.20
CA ARG A 88 9.96 2.75 3.74
C ARG A 88 8.81 2.70 4.75
N LYS A 89 9.13 2.41 6.01
CA LYS A 89 8.12 2.30 7.06
C LYS A 89 7.47 3.64 7.34
N CYS A 90 8.25 4.71 7.36
CA CYS A 90 7.72 6.07 7.51
C CYS A 90 6.79 6.44 6.34
N LEU A 91 7.16 6.12 5.10
CA LEU A 91 6.33 6.35 3.92
C LEU A 91 5.01 5.58 4.01
N VAL A 92 5.06 4.27 4.30
CA VAL A 92 3.86 3.44 4.38
C VAL A 92 2.94 3.95 5.49
N ALA A 93 3.46 4.18 6.70
CA ALA A 93 2.67 4.68 7.83
C ALA A 93 2.07 6.07 7.54
N ASP A 94 2.83 6.98 6.93
CA ASP A 94 2.34 8.33 6.61
C ASP A 94 1.19 8.29 5.59
N ILE A 95 1.23 7.37 4.62
CA ILE A 95 0.13 7.13 3.69
C ILE A 95 -1.03 6.40 4.38
N GLU A 96 -0.79 5.36 5.17
CA GLU A 96 -1.84 4.62 5.92
C GLU A 96 -2.59 5.51 6.90
N GLU A 97 -1.92 6.47 7.54
CA GLU A 97 -2.57 7.42 8.45
C GLU A 97 -3.22 8.61 7.73
N GLY A 98 -2.73 8.95 6.53
CA GLY A 98 -3.23 10.08 5.73
C GLY A 98 -4.49 9.74 4.95
N PHE A 99 -4.69 8.47 4.66
CA PHE A 99 -5.86 7.94 3.95
C PHE A 99 -6.58 6.93 4.85
N SER A 100 -7.85 6.65 4.59
CA SER A 100 -8.57 5.56 5.27
C SER A 100 -8.64 4.36 4.32
N PRO A 101 -7.58 3.53 4.24
CA PRO A 101 -7.57 2.40 3.31
C PRO A 101 -8.60 1.35 3.73
N VAL A 102 -9.22 0.71 2.72
CA VAL A 102 -10.29 -0.29 2.93
C VAL A 102 -9.74 -1.57 3.57
N CYS A 103 -8.54 -1.99 3.16
CA CYS A 103 -7.83 -3.12 3.74
C CYS A 103 -6.73 -2.59 4.65
N LEU A 104 -6.94 -2.68 5.97
CA LEU A 104 -5.88 -2.47 6.96
C LEU A 104 -4.91 -3.65 6.92
N ASN A 105 -3.64 -3.41 7.28
CA ASN A 105 -2.70 -4.51 7.40
C ASN A 105 -3.12 -5.41 8.57
N PRO A 106 -3.06 -6.76 8.45
CA PRO A 106 -3.43 -7.67 9.55
C PRO A 106 -2.62 -7.45 10.84
N ARG A 107 -1.45 -6.82 10.74
CA ARG A 107 -0.64 -6.41 11.90
C ARG A 107 -1.31 -5.33 12.74
N ASP A 108 -2.11 -4.46 12.11
CA ASP A 108 -2.80 -3.36 12.79
C ASP A 108 -4.11 -3.83 13.45
N MET A 109 -4.64 -4.99 13.02
CA MET A 109 -5.80 -5.64 13.66
C MET A 109 -5.44 -6.38 14.95
N ALA A 110 -4.16 -6.69 15.19
CA ALA A 110 -3.73 -7.42 16.38
C ALA A 110 -3.67 -6.57 17.66
N GLU A 111 -3.89 -5.25 17.55
CA GLU A 111 -3.89 -4.30 18.69
C GLU A 111 -5.29 -3.80 19.10
N ALA A 112 -6.36 -4.46 18.68
CA ALA A 112 -7.64 -4.25 19.36
C ALA A 112 -7.62 -5.03 20.68
N PRO A 113 -7.59 -4.39 21.87
CA PRO A 113 -7.78 -5.13 23.10
C PRO A 113 -9.18 -5.72 23.03
N VAL A 114 -9.25 -7.05 23.05
CA VAL A 114 -10.48 -7.76 23.39
C VAL A 114 -10.81 -7.29 24.80
N ALA A 115 -11.68 -6.28 24.90
CA ALA A 115 -12.24 -5.87 26.15
C ALA A 115 -12.89 -7.12 26.74
N ALA A 116 -12.28 -7.61 27.81
CA ALA A 116 -12.71 -8.76 28.55
C ALA A 116 -14.07 -8.44 29.19
N GLU A 117 -15.13 -8.61 28.42
CA GLU A 117 -16.49 -8.63 28.93
C GLU A 117 -16.83 -10.07 29.34
N LEU A 118 -16.16 -10.58 30.37
CA LEU A 118 -16.54 -11.80 31.09
C LEU A 118 -15.94 -11.76 32.51
N ALA A 119 -16.74 -11.33 33.49
CA ALA A 119 -17.11 -12.16 34.66
C ALA A 119 -17.80 -11.31 35.75
N ALA A 120 -19.07 -11.68 36.00
CA ALA A 120 -19.80 -11.68 37.28
C ALA A 120 -19.94 -10.39 38.10
#